data_AF-A0A0N0D6L3-F1
#
_entry.id   AF-A0A0N0D6L3-F1
#
_cell.length_a   1.000
_cell.length_b   1.000
_cell.length_c   1.000
_cell.angle_alpha   90.00
_cell.angle_beta   90.00
_cell.angle_gamma   90.00
#
_symmetry.space_group_name_H-M   'P 1'
#
loop_
_entity.id
_entity.type
_entity.pdbx_description
1 polymer ?
#
loop_
_entity_poly.entity_id
_entity_poly.type
_entity_poly.pdbx_seq_one_letter_code
_entity_poly.pdbx_strand_id
1 'polypeptide(L)'
;MINQKDVWIKLVLGCIVLLCACCMTPKRPPMIGSDGQKYGIVEGLFQNRWWNYYERGQSFTGGALTYYLDEPTDLAKTMHYLKIAEADFADAISLRSKDQFRARTYGMHFLDYFPHRELGIVYYYSFQEKEFGVVNSLILLL
;
A
#
# COMPACT_ATOMS: atom_id res chain seq x y z
N MET A 1 -42.13 6.63 -29.59
CA MET A 1 -41.03 7.03 -30.50
C MET A 1 -39.88 7.53 -29.64
N ILE A 2 -38.73 6.87 -29.66
CA ILE A 2 -37.55 7.31 -28.91
C ILE A 2 -36.98 8.53 -29.63
N ASN A 3 -36.85 9.65 -28.92
CA ASN A 3 -36.32 10.88 -29.47
C ASN A 3 -34.80 10.74 -29.63
N GLN A 4 -34.30 10.92 -30.86
CA GLN A 4 -32.88 10.76 -31.20
C GLN A 4 -31.97 11.65 -30.36
N LYS A 5 -32.43 12.84 -29.96
CA LYS A 5 -31.66 13.76 -29.11
C LYS A 5 -31.41 13.18 -27.71
N ASP A 6 -32.37 12.44 -27.17
CA ASP A 6 -32.27 11.83 -25.83
C ASP A 6 -31.28 10.65 -25.81
N VAL A 7 -31.13 9.96 -26.95
CA VAL A 7 -30.13 8.89 -27.12
C VAL A 7 -28.73 9.47 -27.08
N TRP A 8 -28.47 10.53 -27.84
CA TRP A 8 -27.16 11.21 -27.85
C TRP A 8 -26.81 11.81 -26.50
N ILE A 9 -27.77 12.44 -25.82
CA ILE A 9 -27.57 13.00 -24.47
C ILE A 9 -27.17 11.91 -23.47
N LYS A 10 -27.84 10.75 -23.49
CA LYS A 10 -27.51 9.62 -22.61
C LYS A 10 -26.14 9.01 -22.94
N LEU A 11 -25.78 8.94 -24.22
CA LEU A 11 -24.50 8.39 -24.68
C LEU A 11 -23.33 9.30 -24.25
N VAL A 12 -23.48 10.61 -24.40
CA VAL A 12 -22.49 11.60 -23.95
C VAL A 12 -22.35 11.60 -22.43
N LEU A 13 -23.45 11.59 -21.69
CA LEU A 13 -23.42 11.50 -20.21
C LEU A 13 -22.76 10.20 -19.74
N GLY A 14 -23.03 9.07 -20.40
CA GLY A 14 -22.38 7.79 -20.10
C GLY A 14 -20.87 7.83 -20.32
N CYS A 15 -20.40 8.42 -21.43
CA CYS A 15 -18.98 8.58 -21.72
C CYS A 15 -18.27 9.49 -20.70
N ILE A 16 -18.90 10.58 -20.26
CA ILE A 16 -18.33 11.49 -19.25
C ILE A 16 -18.19 10.78 -17.90
N VAL A 17 -19.19 9.98 -17.48
CA VAL A 17 -19.13 9.20 -16.24
C VAL A 17 -18.02 8.15 -16.30
N LEU A 18 -17.83 7.48 -17.44
CA LEU A 18 -16.75 6.51 -17.65
C LEU A 18 -15.36 7.17 -17.60
N LEU A 19 -15.21 8.38 -18.13
CA LEU A 19 -13.94 9.12 -18.13
C LEU A 19 -13.58 9.67 -16.73
N CYS A 20 -14.57 10.05 -15.91
CA CYS A 20 -14.33 10.56 -14.56
C CYS A 20 -13.94 9.46 -13.54
N ALA A 21 -14.33 8.20 -13.78
CA ALA A 21 -14.03 7.09 -12.87
C ALA A 21 -12.53 6.70 -12.82
N CYS A 22 -11.73 7.10 -13.83
CA CYS A 22 -10.33 6.69 -13.93
C CYS A 22 -9.35 7.55 -13.09
N CYS A 23 -9.79 8.68 -12.53
CA CYS A 23 -8.92 9.65 -11.86
C CYS A 23 -8.85 9.51 -10.32
N MET A 24 -9.59 8.58 -9.73
CA MET A 24 -9.59 8.39 -8.28
C MET A 24 -8.70 7.21 -7.90
N THR A 25 -7.39 7.40 -7.86
CA THR A 25 -6.54 6.46 -7.10
C THR A 25 -6.88 6.63 -5.61
N PRO A 26 -7.43 5.62 -4.92
CA PRO A 26 -7.76 5.76 -3.52
C PRO A 26 -6.48 6.01 -2.72
N LYS A 27 -6.35 7.20 -2.13
CA LYS A 27 -5.32 7.43 -1.10
C LYS A 27 -5.67 6.54 0.10
N ARG A 28 -4.77 5.60 0.42
CA ARG A 28 -4.92 4.72 1.58
C ARG A 28 -4.83 5.57 2.86
N PRO A 29 -5.77 5.45 3.81
CA PRO A 29 -5.75 6.23 5.04
C PRO A 29 -4.60 5.79 5.96
N PRO A 30 -4.07 6.68 6.82
CA PRO A 30 -3.12 6.29 7.85
C PRO A 30 -3.78 5.37 8.89
N MET A 31 -2.99 4.52 9.54
CA MET A 31 -3.45 3.50 10.50
C MET A 31 -2.70 3.60 11.83
N ILE A 32 -3.32 3.17 12.92
CA ILE A 32 -2.74 3.24 14.28
C ILE A 32 -2.15 1.87 14.65
N GLY A 33 -0.85 1.84 14.98
CA GLY A 33 -0.14 0.65 15.45
C GLY A 33 -0.51 0.25 16.89
N SER A 34 0.00 -0.91 17.33
CA SER A 34 -0.13 -1.37 18.73
C SER A 34 0.49 -0.38 19.72
N ASP A 35 1.56 0.29 19.30
CA ASP A 35 2.29 1.32 20.03
C ASP A 35 1.57 2.69 20.09
N GLY A 36 0.40 2.82 19.49
CA GLY A 36 -0.36 4.06 19.40
C GLY A 36 0.18 5.06 18.36
N GLN A 37 1.24 4.73 17.62
CA GLN A 37 1.78 5.58 16.56
C GLN A 37 0.96 5.47 15.27
N LYS A 38 0.98 6.53 14.46
CA LYS A 38 0.32 6.56 13.15
C LYS A 38 1.29 6.17 12.05
N TYR A 39 0.89 5.20 11.25
CA TYR A 39 1.61 4.69 10.09
C TYR A 39 0.89 5.04 8.79
N GLY A 40 1.64 5.05 7.69
CA GLY A 40 1.15 5.46 6.37
C GLY A 40 1.17 6.97 6.13
N ILE A 41 1.85 7.72 7.00
CA ILE A 41 2.09 9.16 6.85
C ILE A 41 3.45 9.34 6.16
N VAL A 42 3.51 10.25 5.19
CA VAL A 42 4.73 10.65 4.50
C VAL A 42 5.07 12.09 4.84
N GLU A 43 6.34 12.46 4.72
CA GLU A 43 6.77 13.84 4.83
C GLU A 43 6.21 14.69 3.67
N GLY A 44 5.53 15.79 4.03
CA GLY A 44 4.98 16.73 3.05
C GLY A 44 3.78 16.21 2.26
N LEU A 45 3.68 16.63 0.99
CA LEU A 45 2.55 16.31 0.12
C LEU A 45 2.75 14.97 -0.59
N PHE A 46 1.72 14.13 -0.59
CA PHE A 46 1.70 12.91 -1.40
C PHE A 46 1.48 13.26 -2.89
N GLN A 47 2.58 13.40 -3.63
CA GLN A 47 2.62 13.84 -5.03
C GLN A 47 2.75 12.69 -6.05
N ASN A 48 2.40 11.46 -5.66
CA ASN A 48 2.52 10.26 -6.49
C ASN A 48 3.94 10.06 -7.08
N ARG A 49 4.98 10.42 -6.32
CA ARG A 49 6.38 10.21 -6.69
C ARG A 49 6.86 8.89 -6.10
N TRP A 50 7.80 8.22 -6.77
CA TRP A 50 8.32 6.92 -6.33
C TRP A 50 8.75 6.89 -4.85
N TRP A 51 9.33 7.99 -4.34
CA TRP A 51 9.76 8.09 -2.95
C TRP A 51 8.59 8.21 -1.96
N ASN A 52 7.48 8.85 -2.33
CA ASN A 52 6.29 8.92 -1.46
C ASN A 52 5.71 7.52 -1.23
N TYR A 53 5.63 6.70 -2.29
CA TYR A 53 5.18 5.32 -2.16
C TYR A 53 6.16 4.49 -1.33
N TYR A 54 7.47 4.64 -1.58
CA TYR A 54 8.50 3.94 -0.83
C TYR A 54 8.47 4.24 0.68
N GLU A 55 8.46 5.53 1.05
CA GLU A 55 8.41 5.97 2.44
C GLU A 55 7.12 5.48 3.13
N ARG A 56 5.99 5.55 2.43
CA ARG A 56 4.72 5.04 2.96
C ARG A 56 4.75 3.53 3.16
N GLY A 57 5.31 2.77 2.20
CA GLY A 57 5.49 1.33 2.31
C GLY A 57 6.38 0.95 3.49
N GLN A 58 7.46 1.68 3.73
CA GLN A 58 8.31 1.50 4.92
C GLN A 58 7.55 1.79 6.22
N SER A 59 6.75 2.86 6.24
CA SER A 59 5.88 3.18 7.38
C SER A 59 4.91 2.03 7.68
N PHE A 60 4.17 1.52 6.69
CA PHE A 60 3.27 0.39 6.91
C PHE A 60 4.00 -0.90 7.30
N THR A 61 5.20 -1.14 6.78
CA THR A 61 6.02 -2.28 7.21
C THR A 61 6.39 -2.15 8.69
N GLY A 62 6.79 -0.96 9.15
CA GLY A 62 7.04 -0.69 10.56
C GLY A 62 5.82 -0.95 11.44
N GLY A 63 4.63 -0.50 11.01
CA GLY A 63 3.38 -0.76 11.72
C GLY A 63 2.95 -2.22 11.72
N ALA A 64 3.28 -3.00 10.68
CA ALA A 64 3.08 -4.45 10.71
C ALA A 64 3.98 -5.10 11.78
N LEU A 65 5.23 -4.65 11.89
CA LEU A 65 6.20 -5.23 12.83
C LEU A 65 5.87 -4.94 14.28
N THR A 66 5.22 -3.82 14.62
CA THR A 66 4.77 -3.58 16.00
C THR A 66 3.72 -4.59 16.43
N TYR A 67 2.71 -4.87 15.60
CA TYR A 67 1.75 -5.94 15.87
C TYR A 67 2.41 -7.34 15.89
N TYR A 68 3.32 -7.61 14.96
CA TYR A 68 4.02 -8.89 14.89
C TYR A 68 4.86 -9.19 16.16
N LEU A 69 5.48 -8.17 16.76
CA LEU A 69 6.38 -8.33 17.91
C LEU A 69 5.66 -8.23 19.26
N ASP A 70 4.70 -7.30 19.41
CA ASP A 70 4.07 -7.00 20.70
C ASP A 70 2.91 -7.96 21.02
N GLU A 71 2.05 -8.22 20.03
CA GLU A 71 0.84 -9.03 20.19
C GLU A 71 0.58 -9.91 18.95
N PRO A 72 1.23 -11.09 18.86
CA PRO A 72 1.11 -11.98 17.70
C PRO A 72 -0.29 -12.61 17.52
N THR A 73 -1.29 -12.20 18.31
CA THR A 73 -2.68 -12.67 18.22
C THR A 73 -3.52 -11.92 17.19
N ASP A 74 -3.14 -10.72 16.75
CA ASP A 74 -3.87 -9.96 15.72
C ASP A 74 -3.22 -10.06 14.32
N LEU A 75 -3.08 -11.31 13.84
CA LEU A 75 -2.49 -11.62 12.53
C LEU A 75 -3.21 -10.90 11.38
N ALA A 76 -4.51 -10.64 11.55
CA ALA A 76 -5.33 -9.96 10.55
C ALA A 76 -4.86 -8.51 10.34
N LYS A 77 -4.50 -7.78 11.40
CA LYS A 77 -3.93 -6.44 11.27
C LYS A 77 -2.55 -6.51 10.64
N THR A 78 -1.65 -7.38 11.12
CA THR A 78 -0.32 -7.54 10.53
C THR A 78 -0.41 -7.76 9.01
N MET A 79 -1.27 -8.69 8.57
CA MET A 79 -1.49 -8.98 7.16
C MET A 79 -2.08 -7.79 6.39
N HIS A 80 -2.97 -7.01 7.00
CA HIS A 80 -3.52 -5.80 6.39
C HIS A 80 -2.41 -4.78 6.10
N TYR A 81 -1.56 -4.49 7.09
CA TYR A 81 -0.44 -3.56 6.93
C TYR A 81 0.54 -4.05 5.85
N LEU A 82 0.92 -5.33 5.88
CA LEU A 82 1.82 -5.92 4.90
C LEU A 82 1.27 -5.84 3.47
N LYS A 83 -0.02 -6.10 3.28
CA LYS A 83 -0.68 -5.99 1.96
C LYS A 83 -0.65 -4.56 1.41
N ILE A 84 -0.77 -3.57 2.29
CA ILE A 84 -0.66 -2.17 1.90
C ILE A 84 0.78 -1.81 1.54
N ALA A 85 1.74 -2.25 2.36
CA ALA A 85 3.16 -2.05 2.10
C ALA A 85 3.59 -2.67 0.77
N GLU A 86 3.15 -3.90 0.49
CA GLU A 86 3.38 -4.61 -0.78
C GLU A 86 2.97 -3.75 -1.97
N ALA A 87 1.74 -3.24 -1.96
CA ALA A 87 1.22 -2.45 -3.06
C ALA A 87 1.93 -1.09 -3.19
N ASP A 88 2.36 -0.48 -2.07
CA ASP A 88 3.18 0.74 -2.11
C ASP A 88 4.59 0.49 -2.69
N PHE A 89 5.24 -0.62 -2.34
CA PHE A 89 6.52 -0.97 -2.95
C PHE A 89 6.38 -1.32 -4.42
N ALA A 90 5.31 -2.01 -4.82
CA ALA A 90 5.00 -2.28 -6.22
C ALA A 90 4.81 -0.98 -7.02
N ASP A 91 4.04 -0.02 -6.48
CA ASP A 91 3.86 1.30 -7.08
C ASP A 91 5.20 2.04 -7.20
N ALA A 92 6.04 2.01 -6.15
CA ALA A 92 7.37 2.61 -6.16
C ALA A 92 8.26 2.00 -7.26
N ILE A 93 8.31 0.66 -7.37
CA ILE A 93 9.08 -0.07 -8.38
C ILE A 93 8.59 0.26 -9.79
N SER A 94 7.27 0.37 -9.99
CA SER A 94 6.69 0.71 -11.29
C SER A 94 7.13 2.10 -11.79
N LEU A 95 7.30 3.04 -10.86
CA LEU A 95 7.77 4.41 -11.14
C LEU A 95 9.30 4.49 -11.24
N ARG A 96 10.02 3.66 -10.49
CA ARG A 96 11.48 3.58 -10.49
C ARG A 96 11.95 2.20 -10.01
N SER A 97 12.39 1.36 -10.94
CA SER A 97 12.85 0.01 -10.58
C SER A 97 14.30 -0.05 -10.06
N LYS A 98 15.11 0.98 -10.26
CA LYS A 98 16.53 0.91 -9.92
C LYS A 98 16.77 1.21 -8.43
N ASP A 99 17.13 0.17 -7.69
CA ASP A 99 17.69 0.25 -6.34
C ASP A 99 18.96 1.11 -6.32
N GLN A 100 19.07 1.99 -5.33
CA GLN A 100 20.16 2.96 -5.24
C GLN A 100 20.35 3.48 -3.80
N PHE A 101 21.59 3.41 -3.33
CA PHE A 101 22.03 4.13 -2.14
C PHE A 101 22.04 5.63 -2.39
N ARG A 102 21.55 6.43 -1.43
CA ARG A 102 21.41 7.89 -1.57
C ARG A 102 20.76 8.28 -2.89
N ALA A 103 19.59 7.72 -3.17
CA ALA A 103 18.73 8.18 -4.25
C ALA A 103 18.24 9.60 -3.94
N ARG A 104 18.50 10.53 -4.85
CA ARG A 104 18.05 11.91 -4.72
C ARG A 104 16.53 12.00 -4.85
N THR A 105 15.88 12.67 -3.91
CA THR A 105 14.43 12.96 -3.95
C THR A 105 14.20 14.42 -4.37
N TYR A 106 13.52 15.23 -3.57
CA TYR A 106 13.26 16.64 -3.85
C TYR A 106 14.36 17.53 -3.28
N GLY A 107 14.82 18.52 -4.06
CA GLY A 107 15.83 19.48 -3.61
C GLY A 107 17.18 18.83 -3.25
N MET A 108 17.55 18.96 -1.97
CA MET A 108 18.80 18.46 -1.39
C MET A 108 18.61 17.20 -0.54
N HIS A 109 17.40 16.59 -0.56
CA HIS A 109 17.11 15.38 0.19
C HIS A 109 17.54 14.12 -0.58
N PHE A 110 18.05 13.16 0.18
CA PHE A 110 18.48 11.85 -0.29
C PHE A 110 17.93 10.80 0.65
N LEU A 111 17.55 9.65 0.11
CA LEU A 111 17.17 8.48 0.89
C LEU A 111 17.81 7.22 0.32
N ASP A 112 17.87 6.18 1.12
CA ASP A 112 18.33 4.86 0.68
C ASP A 112 17.16 4.09 0.09
N TYR A 113 17.20 3.89 -1.24
CA TYR A 113 16.07 3.37 -2.00
C TYR A 113 16.34 1.92 -2.44
N PHE A 114 15.76 0.97 -1.73
CA PHE A 114 15.90 -0.47 -2.02
C PHE A 114 14.54 -1.16 -2.03
N PRO A 115 13.60 -0.73 -2.89
CA PRO A 115 12.22 -1.21 -2.86
C PRO A 115 12.09 -2.71 -3.10
N HIS A 116 12.97 -3.33 -3.88
CA HIS A 116 12.95 -4.78 -4.09
C HIS A 116 13.32 -5.53 -2.81
N ARG A 117 14.31 -5.03 -2.06
CA ARG A 117 14.68 -5.58 -0.75
C ARG A 117 13.50 -5.49 0.21
N GLU A 118 12.90 -4.31 0.33
CA GLU A 118 11.77 -4.09 1.24
C GLU A 118 10.55 -4.94 0.85
N LEU A 119 10.24 -5.05 -0.44
CA LEU A 119 9.19 -5.93 -0.93
C LEU A 119 9.45 -7.40 -0.60
N GLY A 120 10.72 -7.84 -0.68
CA GLY A 120 11.12 -9.18 -0.25
C GLY A 120 10.87 -9.43 1.24
N ILE A 121 11.13 -8.43 2.10
CA ILE A 121 10.84 -8.50 3.53
C ILE A 121 9.33 -8.62 3.77
N VAL A 122 8.52 -7.84 3.04
CA VAL A 122 7.05 -7.92 3.13
C VAL A 122 6.55 -9.32 2.77
N TYR A 123 7.07 -9.93 1.70
CA TYR A 123 6.69 -11.28 1.32
C TYR A 123 7.12 -12.33 2.35
N TYR A 124 8.31 -12.19 2.92
CA TYR A 124 8.81 -13.09 3.96
C TYR A 124 7.85 -13.14 5.16
N TYR A 125 7.50 -11.99 5.73
CA TYR A 125 6.55 -11.93 6.85
C TYR A 125 5.14 -12.36 6.46
N SER A 126 4.68 -11.98 5.26
CA SER A 126 3.36 -12.41 4.77
C SER A 126 3.26 -13.92 4.60
N PHE A 127 4.35 -14.60 4.24
CA PHE A 127 4.41 -16.05 4.16
C PHE A 127 4.39 -16.67 5.57
N GLN A 128 5.25 -16.17 6.45
CA GLN A 128 5.36 -16.64 7.83
C GLN A 128 4.01 -16.59 8.57
N GLU A 129 3.28 -15.48 8.46
CA GLU A 129 1.96 -15.30 9.05
C GLU A 129 0.91 -16.30 8.54
N LYS A 130 0.94 -16.64 7.24
CA LYS A 130 0.01 -17.62 6.65
C LYS A 130 0.25 -19.02 7.22
N GLU A 131 1.52 -19.42 7.36
CA GLU A 131 1.88 -20.71 7.95
C GLU A 131 1.42 -20.81 9.41
N PHE A 132 1.68 -19.78 10.23
CA PHE A 132 1.21 -19.76 11.62
C PHE A 132 -0.31 -19.83 11.74
N GLY A 133 -1.05 -19.12 10.89
CA GLY A 133 -2.51 -19.20 10.85
C GLY A 133 -3.04 -20.61 10.53
N VAL A 134 -2.39 -21.32 9.61
CA VAL A 134 -2.76 -22.71 9.26
C VAL A 134 -2.51 -23.66 10.44
N VAL A 135 -1.34 -23.56 11.07
CA VAL A 135 -0.98 -24.43 12.21
C VAL A 135 -1.92 -24.21 13.39
N ASN A 136 -2.22 -22.97 13.76
CA ASN A 136 -3.14 -22.66 14.86
C ASN A 136 -4.57 -23.16 14.59
N SER A 137 -5.03 -23.07 13.33
CA SER A 137 -6.35 -23.58 12.93
C SER A 137 -6.43 -25.11 13.06
N LEU A 138 -5.35 -25.82 12.75
CA LEU A 138 -5.28 -27.29 12.88
C LEU A 138 -5.22 -27.75 14.34
N ILE A 139 -4.51 -27.02 15.22
CA ILE A 139 -4.44 -27.34 16.65
C ILE A 139 -5.81 -27.13 17.32
N LEU A 140 -6.58 -26.12 16.93
CA LEU A 140 -7.93 -25.87 17.48
C LEU A 140 -9.00 -26.89 17.04
N LEU A 141 -8.69 -27.72 16.03
CA LEU A 141 -9.58 -28.77 15.52
C LEU A 141 -9.29 -30.17 16.11
N LEU A 142 -8.28 -30.29 16.97
CA LEU A 142 -7.90 -31.51 17.69
C LEU A 142 -8.29 -31.43 19.17
#